data_AF-A0A5W0IKU0-F1
#
_entry.id   AF-A0A5W0IKU0-F1
#
_cell.length_a   1.000
_cell.length_b   1.000
_cell.length_c   1.000
_cell.angle_alpha   90.00
_cell.angle_beta   90.00
_cell.angle_gamma   90.00
#
_symmetry.space_group_name_H-M   'P 1'
#
loop_
_entity.id
_entity.type
_entity.pdbx_description
1 polymer ?
#
loop_
_entity_poly.entity_id
_entity_poly.type
_entity_poly.pdbx_seq_one_letter_code
_entity_poly.pdbx_strand_id
1 'polypeptide(L)'
;MNNTQSDNNLFYFNRLTYITPHEVALAMNGFDYDTENDELTEIQLKEVIRLRKAITRNLQLINEYKNISATQKVEANLVLTAAYIFQREDIVPVEIKERIENALQQQVKNKDWGDILMMLGGNELYEIGKKLRS
;
A
#
# COMPACT_ATOMS: atom_id res chain seq x y z
N MET A 1 8.41 -22.94 15.24
CA MET A 1 8.99 -23.18 13.91
C MET A 1 8.10 -22.46 12.91
N ASN A 2 8.63 -21.44 12.21
CA ASN A 2 8.12 -20.77 10.98
C ASN A 2 8.57 -19.30 10.79
N ASN A 3 9.51 -18.76 11.57
CA ASN A 3 9.98 -17.37 11.32
C ASN A 3 10.83 -17.19 10.05
N THR A 4 11.46 -18.25 9.53
CA THR A 4 12.39 -18.11 8.39
C THR A 4 11.72 -17.90 7.03
N GLN A 5 10.43 -18.19 6.90
CA GLN A 5 9.71 -18.09 5.62
C GLN A 5 9.00 -16.74 5.47
N SER A 6 8.40 -16.21 6.55
CA SER A 6 7.87 -14.83 6.55
C SER A 6 8.97 -13.78 6.36
N ASP A 7 10.13 -13.98 6.98
CA ASP A 7 11.26 -13.06 6.91
C ASP A 7 11.83 -12.92 5.49
N ASN A 8 11.77 -13.98 4.68
CA ASN A 8 12.28 -13.97 3.30
C ASN A 8 11.30 -13.35 2.29
N ASN A 9 9.99 -13.63 2.43
CA ASN A 9 8.98 -13.13 1.50
C ASN A 9 8.86 -11.60 1.57
N LEU A 10 8.98 -11.04 2.78
CA LEU A 10 8.92 -9.59 3.01
C LEU A 10 10.24 -8.87 2.73
N PHE A 11 11.37 -9.60 2.70
CA PHE A 11 12.69 -9.03 2.45
C PHE A 11 12.77 -8.33 1.09
N TYR A 12 12.29 -9.00 0.04
CA TYR A 12 12.31 -8.45 -1.32
C TYR A 12 11.27 -7.36 -1.48
N PHE A 13 10.04 -7.61 -1.02
CA PHE A 13 8.96 -6.63 -1.06
C PHE A 13 9.46 -5.30 -0.51
N ASN A 14 10.03 -5.28 0.71
CA ASN A 14 10.48 -4.08 1.43
C ASN A 14 11.55 -3.26 0.68
N ARG A 15 12.22 -3.83 -0.32
CA ARG A 15 13.27 -3.17 -1.12
C ARG A 15 12.81 -2.71 -2.49
N LEU A 16 11.58 -3.04 -2.90
CA LEU A 16 11.03 -2.59 -4.17
C LEU A 16 10.86 -1.06 -4.16
N THR A 17 11.48 -0.39 -5.13
CA THR A 17 11.33 1.06 -5.34
C THR A 17 10.09 1.42 -6.14
N TYR A 18 9.57 0.47 -6.91
CA TYR A 18 8.31 0.55 -7.62
C TYR A 18 7.49 -0.71 -7.37
N ILE A 19 6.21 -0.53 -7.07
CA ILE A 19 5.27 -1.60 -6.77
C ILE A 19 3.92 -1.32 -7.43
N THR A 20 3.09 -2.34 -7.53
CA THR A 20 1.73 -2.24 -8.04
C THR A 20 0.72 -2.18 -6.87
N PRO A 21 -0.46 -1.59 -7.09
CA PRO A 21 -1.57 -1.70 -6.13
C PRO A 21 -1.95 -3.15 -5.79
N HIS A 22 -1.76 -4.08 -6.72
CA HIS A 22 -2.04 -5.49 -6.50
C HIS A 22 -1.04 -6.16 -5.55
N GLU A 23 0.27 -5.90 -5.72
CA GLU A 23 1.34 -6.40 -4.85
C GLU A 23 1.14 -5.90 -3.41
N VAL A 24 0.80 -4.62 -3.23
CA VAL A 24 0.47 -4.06 -1.91
C VAL A 24 -0.76 -4.74 -1.31
N ALA A 25 -1.80 -4.98 -2.10
CA ALA A 25 -3.00 -5.65 -1.62
C ALA A 25 -2.75 -7.10 -1.19
N LEU A 26 -1.87 -7.82 -1.89
CA LEU A 26 -1.44 -9.17 -1.48
C LEU A 26 -0.70 -9.12 -0.14
N ALA A 27 0.31 -8.26 -0.05
CA ALA A 27 1.14 -8.11 1.14
C ALA A 27 0.31 -7.68 2.37
N MET A 28 -0.64 -6.76 2.21
CA MET A 28 -1.54 -6.33 3.29
C MET A 28 -2.53 -7.42 3.74
N ASN A 29 -2.77 -8.45 2.93
CA ASN A 29 -3.55 -9.62 3.32
C ASN A 29 -2.66 -10.79 3.79
N GLY A 30 -1.36 -10.57 3.97
CA GLY A 30 -0.42 -11.58 4.48
C GLY A 30 0.08 -12.59 3.44
N PHE A 31 -0.13 -12.33 2.15
CA PHE A 31 0.41 -13.15 1.07
C PHE A 31 1.76 -12.62 0.60
N ASP A 32 2.50 -13.45 -0.14
CA ASP A 32 3.66 -12.95 -0.87
C ASP A 32 3.19 -11.96 -1.95
N TYR A 33 4.02 -10.96 -2.24
CA TYR A 33 3.62 -9.88 -3.15
C TYR A 33 3.48 -10.37 -4.60
N ASP A 34 4.08 -11.50 -4.94
CA ASP A 34 4.03 -12.16 -6.24
C ASP A 34 3.12 -13.39 -6.31
N THR A 35 2.36 -13.68 -5.24
CA THR A 35 1.39 -14.79 -5.21
C THR A 35 0.41 -14.70 -6.38
N GLU A 36 0.26 -15.80 -7.12
CA GLU A 36 -0.64 -15.90 -8.26
C GLU A 36 -2.11 -16.00 -7.81
N ASN A 37 -3.04 -15.56 -8.66
CA ASN A 37 -4.45 -15.47 -8.27
C ASN A 37 -5.12 -16.85 -8.07
N ASP A 38 -4.62 -17.89 -8.74
CA ASP A 38 -5.12 -19.27 -8.64
C ASP A 38 -4.57 -20.01 -7.40
N GLU A 39 -3.55 -19.47 -6.75
CA GLU A 39 -3.08 -19.91 -5.43
C GLU A 39 -4.00 -19.44 -4.29
N LEU A 40 -4.89 -18.48 -4.55
CA LEU A 40 -5.82 -17.93 -3.58
C LEU A 40 -7.18 -18.61 -3.64
N THR A 41 -7.79 -18.83 -2.47
CA THR A 41 -9.22 -19.18 -2.42
C THR A 41 -10.08 -18.03 -2.97
N GLU A 42 -11.30 -18.33 -3.41
CA GLU A 42 -12.22 -17.32 -3.95
C GLU A 42 -12.47 -16.16 -2.97
N ILE A 43 -12.53 -16.45 -1.67
CA ILE A 43 -12.73 -15.44 -0.61
C ILE A 43 -11.49 -14.54 -0.49
N GLN A 44 -10.29 -15.12 -0.42
CA GLN A 44 -9.04 -14.37 -0.34
C GLN A 44 -8.83 -13.50 -1.58
N LEU A 45 -9.07 -14.06 -2.77
CA LEU A 45 -8.97 -13.34 -4.03
C LEU A 45 -9.96 -12.15 -4.08
N LYS A 46 -11.20 -12.33 -3.61
CA LYS A 46 -12.17 -11.23 -3.51
C LYS A 46 -11.68 -10.09 -2.62
N GLU A 47 -11.07 -10.40 -1.47
CA GLU A 47 -10.52 -9.38 -0.55
C GLU A 47 -9.34 -8.64 -1.18
N VAL A 48 -8.39 -9.35 -1.80
CA VAL A 48 -7.25 -8.76 -2.50
C VAL A 48 -7.73 -7.85 -3.65
N ILE A 49 -8.72 -8.30 -4.43
CA ILE A 49 -9.31 -7.51 -5.53
C ILE A 49 -10.00 -6.25 -5.01
N ARG A 50 -10.70 -6.32 -3.87
CA ARG A 50 -11.35 -5.16 -3.26
C ARG A 50 -10.31 -4.12 -2.84
N LEU A 51 -9.28 -4.56 -2.12
CA LEU A 51 -8.23 -3.68 -1.63
C LEU A 51 -7.43 -3.04 -2.77
N ARG A 52 -6.96 -3.82 -3.76
CA ARG A 52 -6.22 -3.26 -4.91
C ARG A 52 -7.04 -2.23 -5.69
N LYS A 53 -8.36 -2.45 -5.82
CA LYS A 53 -9.27 -1.50 -6.48
C LYS A 53 -9.39 -0.20 -5.70
N ALA A 54 -9.47 -0.27 -4.36
CA ALA A 54 -9.54 0.92 -3.51
C ALA A 54 -8.25 1.76 -3.62
N ILE A 55 -7.09 1.11 -3.49
CA ILE A 55 -5.77 1.75 -3.65
C ILE A 55 -5.63 2.39 -5.04
N THR A 56 -5.96 1.64 -6.10
CA THR A 56 -5.88 2.13 -7.49
C THR A 56 -6.75 3.35 -7.70
N ARG A 57 -7.99 3.36 -7.17
CA ARG A 57 -8.92 4.49 -7.31
C ARG A 57 -8.37 5.76 -6.66
N ASN A 58 -7.77 5.65 -5.48
CA ASN A 58 -7.21 6.81 -4.79
C ASN A 58 -6.00 7.35 -5.56
N LEU A 59 -5.13 6.49 -6.07
CA LEU A 59 -4.02 6.90 -6.94
C LEU A 59 -4.50 7.61 -8.23
N GLN A 60 -5.59 7.14 -8.83
CA GLN A 60 -6.18 7.75 -10.03
C GLN A 60 -6.72 9.18 -9.82
N LEU A 61 -6.83 9.65 -8.57
CA LEU A 61 -7.18 11.05 -8.28
C LEU A 61 -6.00 12.00 -8.52
N ILE A 62 -4.76 11.48 -8.57
CA ILE A 62 -3.59 12.23 -8.98
C ILE A 62 -3.54 12.23 -10.51
N ASN A 63 -3.46 13.41 -11.13
CA ASN A 63 -3.55 13.58 -12.58
C ASN A 63 -2.57 12.71 -13.37
N GLU A 64 -1.33 12.58 -12.89
CA GLU A 64 -0.29 11.72 -13.51
C GLU A 64 -0.70 10.25 -13.58
N TYR A 65 -1.50 9.79 -12.60
CA TYR A 65 -1.89 8.40 -12.45
C TYR A 65 -3.36 8.14 -12.79
N LYS A 66 -4.06 9.09 -13.42
CA LYS A 66 -5.50 8.98 -13.72
C LYS A 66 -5.93 7.71 -14.46
N ASN A 67 -5.03 7.14 -15.28
CA ASN A 67 -5.29 5.94 -16.08
C ASN A 67 -4.52 4.70 -15.60
N ILE A 68 -3.93 4.71 -14.39
CA ILE A 68 -3.20 3.54 -13.93
C ILE A 68 -4.11 2.32 -13.79
N SER A 69 -3.53 1.15 -14.03
CA SER A 69 -4.15 -0.13 -13.68
C SER A 69 -3.59 -0.67 -12.37
N ALA A 70 -4.28 -1.64 -11.77
CA ALA A 70 -3.84 -2.26 -10.51
C ALA A 70 -2.54 -3.08 -10.64
N THR A 71 -2.08 -3.34 -11.86
CA THR A 71 -0.84 -4.09 -12.16
C THR A 71 0.25 -3.19 -12.75
N GLN A 72 0.01 -1.89 -12.86
CA GLN A 72 1.02 -0.93 -13.29
C GLN A 72 1.91 -0.54 -12.12
N LYS A 73 3.23 -0.55 -12.35
CA LYS A 73 4.23 -0.16 -11.35
C LYS A 73 4.21 1.36 -11.15
N VAL A 74 4.16 1.77 -9.88
CA VAL A 74 4.17 3.16 -9.40
C VAL A 74 5.20 3.24 -8.27
N GLU A 75 5.74 4.44 -8.01
CA GLU A 75 6.69 4.65 -6.92
C GLU A 75 6.13 4.13 -5.59
N ALA A 76 6.96 3.37 -4.86
CA ALA A 76 6.49 2.58 -3.74
C ALA A 76 5.88 3.42 -2.62
N ASN A 77 6.51 4.55 -2.26
CA ASN A 77 5.99 5.39 -1.18
C ASN A 77 4.61 5.93 -1.52
N LEU A 78 4.34 6.28 -2.76
CA LEU A 78 3.03 6.75 -3.19
C LEU A 78 1.95 5.67 -3.05
N VAL A 79 2.20 4.45 -3.54
CA VAL A 79 1.23 3.34 -3.45
C VAL A 79 0.99 2.94 -1.99
N LEU A 80 2.05 2.84 -1.19
CA LEU A 80 1.96 2.52 0.24
C LEU A 80 1.24 3.61 1.02
N THR A 81 1.48 4.89 0.70
CA THR A 81 0.74 6.01 1.29
C THR A 81 -0.75 5.96 0.94
N ALA A 82 -1.09 5.63 -0.31
CA ALA A 82 -2.47 5.42 -0.73
C ALA A 82 -3.15 4.25 -0.02
N ALA A 83 -2.36 3.29 0.48
CA ALA A 83 -2.86 2.12 1.20
C ALA A 83 -3.04 2.36 2.71
N TYR A 84 -2.51 3.45 3.25
CA TYR A 84 -2.43 3.72 4.69
C TYR A 84 -3.77 3.59 5.42
N ILE A 85 -4.84 4.17 4.87
CA ILE A 85 -6.17 4.20 5.51
C ILE A 85 -6.90 2.84 5.46
N PHE A 86 -6.37 1.87 4.73
CA PHE A 86 -6.99 0.54 4.58
C PHE A 86 -6.36 -0.50 5.51
N GLN A 87 -5.48 -0.09 6.43
CA GLN A 87 -4.85 -0.98 7.38
C GLN A 87 -5.88 -1.53 8.37
N ARG A 88 -5.95 -2.86 8.50
CA ARG A 88 -6.79 -3.58 9.47
C ARG A 88 -5.90 -4.18 10.55
N GLU A 89 -6.16 -3.86 11.82
CA GLU A 89 -5.26 -4.16 12.95
C GLU A 89 -4.85 -5.65 13.03
N ASP A 90 -5.76 -6.58 12.77
CA ASP A 90 -5.50 -8.02 12.94
C ASP A 90 -5.15 -8.77 11.64
N ILE A 91 -5.01 -8.07 10.51
CA ILE A 91 -4.82 -8.72 9.20
C ILE A 91 -3.49 -8.33 8.57
N VAL A 92 -3.10 -7.05 8.66
CA VAL A 92 -1.88 -6.58 8.00
C VAL A 92 -0.64 -7.03 8.79
N PRO A 93 0.34 -7.72 8.17
CA PRO A 93 1.59 -8.06 8.84
C PRO A 93 2.32 -6.83 9.38
N VAL A 94 3.00 -6.96 10.52
CA VAL A 94 3.63 -5.83 11.23
C VAL A 94 4.64 -5.10 10.35
N GLU A 95 5.47 -5.84 9.64
CA GLU A 95 6.51 -5.30 8.76
C GLU A 95 5.90 -4.51 7.58
N ILE A 96 4.71 -4.90 7.13
CA ILE A 96 3.96 -4.18 6.10
C ILE A 96 3.40 -2.88 6.66
N LYS A 97 2.85 -2.90 7.88
CA LYS A 97 2.40 -1.68 8.57
C LYS A 97 3.56 -0.69 8.74
N GLU A 98 4.70 -1.17 9.24
CA GLU A 98 5.91 -0.33 9.41
C GLU A 98 6.37 0.26 8.08
N ARG A 99 6.33 -0.52 6.99
CA ARG A 99 6.68 -0.01 5.66
C ARG A 99 5.69 1.04 5.15
N ILE A 100 4.40 0.87 5.40
CA ILE A 100 3.36 1.84 5.05
C ILE A 100 3.54 3.13 5.86
N GLU A 101 3.83 3.03 7.16
CA GLU A 101 4.10 4.17 8.02
C GLU A 101 5.37 4.93 7.57
N ASN A 102 6.44 4.21 7.24
CA ASN A 102 7.66 4.81 6.72
C ASN A 102 7.43 5.53 5.39
N ALA A 103 6.64 4.95 4.49
CA ALA A 103 6.25 5.60 3.23
C ALA A 103 5.51 6.92 3.48
N LEU A 104 4.54 6.93 4.41
CA LEU A 104 3.83 8.14 4.79
C LEU A 104 4.78 9.20 5.39
N GLN A 105 5.72 8.78 6.26
CA GLN A 105 6.72 9.67 6.85
C GLN A 105 7.65 10.29 5.81
N GLN A 106 7.98 9.59 4.71
CA GLN A 106 8.72 10.20 3.61
C GLN A 106 7.83 11.14 2.80
N GLN A 107 6.56 10.75 2.54
CA GLN A 107 5.63 11.55 1.77
C GLN A 107 5.37 12.93 2.41
N VAL A 108 5.28 13.02 3.74
CA VAL A 108 5.07 14.30 4.45
C VAL A 108 6.25 15.28 4.36
N LYS A 109 7.45 14.80 3.98
CA LYS A 109 8.64 15.64 3.75
C LYS A 109 8.60 16.34 2.39
N ASN A 110 7.79 15.85 1.45
CA ASN A 110 7.65 16.44 0.14
C ASN A 110 6.95 17.81 0.22
N LYS A 111 7.16 18.66 -0.79
CA LYS A 111 6.63 20.03 -0.81
C LYS A 111 5.11 20.06 -0.93
N ASP A 112 4.56 19.13 -1.71
CA ASP A 112 3.15 18.98 -2.10
C ASP A 112 2.40 17.91 -1.29
N TRP A 113 2.97 17.49 -0.15
CA TRP A 113 2.43 16.43 0.68
C TRP A 113 0.94 16.60 1.01
N GLY A 114 0.50 17.82 1.34
CA GLY A 114 -0.87 18.08 1.81
C GLY A 114 -1.90 17.77 0.73
N ASP A 115 -1.65 18.24 -0.50
CA ASP A 115 -2.52 17.99 -1.65
C ASP A 115 -2.52 16.50 -2.00
N ILE A 116 -1.35 15.85 -1.96
CA ILE A 116 -1.24 14.41 -2.22
C ILE A 116 -2.01 13.60 -1.18
N LEU A 117 -1.85 13.86 0.12
CA LEU A 117 -2.56 13.12 1.16
C LEU A 117 -4.07 13.36 1.10
N MET A 118 -4.49 14.59 0.77
CA MET A 118 -5.90 14.90 0.56
C MET A 118 -6.49 14.09 -0.61
N MET A 119 -5.77 13.96 -1.72
CA MET A 119 -6.19 13.12 -2.85
C MET A 119 -6.20 11.63 -2.48
N LEU A 120 -5.18 11.16 -1.76
CA LEU A 120 -5.00 9.73 -1.49
C LEU A 120 -5.85 9.17 -0.35
N GLY A 121 -6.28 9.99 0.61
CA GLY A 121 -7.06 9.52 1.75
C GLY A 121 -7.92 10.60 2.41
N GLY A 122 -8.15 11.73 1.73
CA GLY A 122 -9.00 12.81 2.22
C GLY A 122 -8.50 13.44 3.52
N ASN A 123 -9.45 14.00 4.28
CA ASN A 123 -9.18 14.66 5.56
C ASN A 123 -8.52 13.72 6.59
N GLU A 124 -8.88 12.43 6.56
CA GLU A 124 -8.33 11.44 7.50
C GLU A 124 -6.82 11.33 7.34
N LEU A 125 -6.35 11.03 6.13
CA LEU A 125 -4.92 10.90 5.86
C LEU A 125 -4.19 12.24 5.98
N TYR A 126 -4.83 13.33 5.58
CA TYR A 126 -4.27 14.68 5.71
C TYR A 126 -3.97 15.04 7.17
N GLU A 127 -4.91 14.83 8.09
CA GLU A 127 -4.71 15.17 9.51
C GLU A 127 -3.66 14.28 10.17
N ILE A 128 -3.51 13.02 9.73
CA ILE A 128 -2.40 12.16 10.18
C ILE A 128 -1.06 12.72 9.70
N GLY A 129 -0.95 13.05 8.41
CA GLY A 129 0.28 13.62 7.85
C GLY A 129 0.67 14.95 8.51
N LYS A 130 -0.32 15.79 8.83
CA LYS A 130 -0.12 17.04 9.56
C LYS A 130 0.50 16.82 10.94
N LYS A 131 0.04 15.81 11.69
CA LYS A 131 0.60 15.42 13.00
C LYS A 131 2.03 14.87 12.91
N LEU A 132 2.36 14.19 11.81
CA LEU A 132 3.71 13.65 11.59
C LEU A 132 4.74 14.73 11.22
N ARG A 133 4.28 15.86 10.69
CA ARG A 133 5.15 16.97 10.25
C ARG A 133 5.38 18.03 11.33
N SER A 134 4.45 18.18 12.27
CA SER A 134 4.54 19.09 13.42
C SER A 134 5.56 18.62 14.44
#